data_AF-A0A7S0J293-F1
#
_entry.id   AF-A0A7S0J293-F1
#
_cell.length_a   1.000
_cell.length_b   1.000
_cell.length_c   1.000
_cell.angle_alpha   90.00
_cell.angle_beta   90.00
_cell.angle_gamma   90.00
#
_symmetry.space_group_name_H-M   'P 1'
#
loop_
_entity.id
_entity.type
_entity.pdbx_description
1 polymer ?
#
loop_
_entity_poly.entity_id
_entity_poly.type
_entity_poly.pdbx_seq_one_letter_code
_entity_poly.pdbx_strand_id
1 'polypeptide(L)'
;SGAHSRVFVNFVDHGGVDIIGFPETTMHAKELVGALQTMHASKMYKELVFYLEACESGSMFLKLPEDIKIYATTAANAKESSWGTYCMPHDVVDGKRIGSCLGDLYS
;
A
#
# COMPACT_ATOMS: atom_id res chain seq x y z
N SER A 1 -14.76 -6.52 11.56
CA SER A 1 -15.42 -7.04 10.34
C SER A 1 -15.76 -8.51 10.54
N GLY A 2 -16.48 -9.14 9.60
CA GLY A 2 -16.82 -10.57 9.67
C GLY A 2 -16.99 -11.19 8.29
N ALA A 3 -17.46 -12.44 8.23
CA ALA A 3 -17.47 -13.27 7.01
C ALA A 3 -18.28 -12.72 5.82
N HIS A 4 -19.05 -11.66 6.02
CA HIS A 4 -19.85 -10.98 4.99
C HIS A 4 -19.35 -9.56 4.67
N SER A 5 -18.35 -9.05 5.39
CA SER A 5 -17.80 -7.72 5.18
C SER A 5 -16.96 -7.67 3.91
N ARG A 6 -17.08 -6.57 3.16
CA ARG A 6 -16.07 -6.18 2.17
C ARG A 6 -15.13 -5.18 2.80
N VAL A 7 -13.84 -5.38 2.65
CA VAL A 7 -12.80 -4.56 3.29
C VAL A 7 -11.98 -3.87 2.22
N PHE A 8 -11.70 -2.59 2.43
CA PHE A 8 -10.75 -1.83 1.63
C PHE A 8 -9.63 -1.35 2.54
N VAL A 9 -8.39 -1.61 2.15
CA VAL A 9 -7.18 -1.12 2.82
C VAL A 9 -6.43 -0.25 1.82
N ASN A 10 -6.09 0.97 2.24
CA ASN A 10 -5.19 1.85 1.52
C ASN A 10 -3.99 2.17 2.41
N PHE A 11 -2.79 1.97 1.88
CA PHE A 11 -1.55 2.34 2.54
C PHE A 11 -0.72 3.21 1.59
N VAL A 12 -0.17 4.30 2.13
CA VAL A 12 0.61 5.30 1.41
C VAL A 12 1.78 5.74 2.28
N ASP A 13 3.01 5.37 1.90
CA ASP A 13 4.26 5.83 2.52
C ASP A 13 5.46 5.39 1.66
N HIS A 14 6.67 5.48 2.21
CA HIS A 14 7.87 4.85 1.68
C HIS A 14 7.83 3.31 1.77
N GLY A 15 8.58 2.69 0.87
CA GLY A 15 8.87 1.26 0.91
C GLY A 15 10.22 0.96 0.28
N GLY A 16 10.55 -0.32 0.31
CA GLY A 16 11.67 -0.92 -0.37
C GLY A 16 11.36 -2.39 -0.64
N VAL A 17 12.35 -3.13 -1.15
CA VAL A 17 12.17 -4.56 -1.41
C VAL A 17 11.78 -5.30 -0.11
N ASP A 18 10.59 -5.91 -0.13
CA ASP A 18 9.97 -6.67 0.95
C ASP A 18 9.73 -5.90 2.27
N ILE A 19 9.66 -4.56 2.22
CA ILE A 19 9.44 -3.73 3.42
C ILE A 19 8.65 -2.46 3.12
N ILE A 20 7.78 -2.05 4.06
CA ILE A 20 7.11 -0.74 4.07
C ILE A 20 7.40 0.02 5.36
N GLY A 21 7.42 1.34 5.28
CA GLY A 21 7.68 2.25 6.40
C GLY A 21 6.48 2.44 7.32
N PHE A 22 6.75 2.77 8.56
CA PHE A 22 5.84 3.43 9.48
C PHE A 22 6.63 4.57 10.14
N PRO A 23 5.98 5.55 10.79
CA PRO A 23 6.71 6.69 11.36
C PRO A 23 7.85 6.34 12.31
N GLU A 24 7.75 5.22 13.04
CA GLU A 24 8.75 4.78 14.03
C GLU A 24 9.31 3.38 13.78
N THR A 25 8.78 2.64 12.80
CA THR A 25 9.13 1.24 12.58
C THR A 25 8.92 0.84 11.12
N THR A 26 9.05 -0.43 10.81
CA THR A 26 8.86 -0.98 9.48
C THR A 26 8.10 -2.29 9.56
N MET A 27 7.40 -2.65 8.50
CA MET A 27 6.75 -3.95 8.39
C MET A 27 7.28 -4.70 7.17
N HIS A 28 7.67 -5.96 7.38
CA HIS A 28 8.14 -6.82 6.30
C HIS A 28 6.97 -7.49 5.56
N ALA A 29 7.18 -7.80 4.28
CA ALA A 29 6.21 -8.52 3.43
C ALA A 29 5.66 -9.80 4.09
N LYS A 30 6.55 -10.54 4.77
CA LYS A 30 6.18 -11.76 5.50
C LYS A 30 5.16 -11.50 6.61
N GLU A 31 5.30 -10.40 7.33
CA GLU A 31 4.41 -10.03 8.44
C GLU A 31 3.04 -9.60 7.90
N LEU A 32 3.03 -8.76 6.85
CA LEU A 32 1.80 -8.34 6.18
C LEU A 32 1.03 -9.55 5.62
N VAL A 33 1.67 -10.39 4.82
CA VAL A 33 1.03 -11.58 4.23
C VAL A 33 0.56 -12.55 5.32
N GLY A 34 1.35 -12.75 6.38
CA GLY A 34 0.96 -13.59 7.52
C GLY A 34 -0.29 -13.07 8.25
N ALA A 35 -0.41 -11.75 8.42
CA ALA A 35 -1.60 -11.13 8.98
C ALA A 35 -2.82 -11.31 8.05
N LEU A 36 -2.67 -11.12 6.75
CA LEU A 36 -3.75 -11.32 5.76
C LEU A 36 -4.24 -12.78 5.71
N GLN A 37 -3.33 -13.76 5.80
CA GLN A 37 -3.66 -15.17 5.91
C GLN A 37 -4.42 -15.46 7.21
N THR A 38 -4.01 -14.86 8.32
CA THR A 38 -4.71 -14.98 9.61
C THR A 38 -6.12 -14.40 9.52
N MET A 39 -6.29 -13.23 8.91
CA MET A 39 -7.61 -12.61 8.69
C MET A 39 -8.52 -13.51 7.84
N HIS A 40 -7.97 -14.17 6.81
CA HIS A 40 -8.70 -15.13 6.01
C HIS A 40 -9.16 -16.34 6.84
N ALA A 41 -8.23 -16.98 7.56
CA ALA A 41 -8.52 -18.15 8.41
C ALA A 41 -9.56 -17.83 9.50
N SER A 42 -9.52 -16.63 10.06
CA SER A 42 -10.47 -16.14 11.05
C SER A 42 -11.78 -15.61 10.46
N LYS A 43 -12.02 -15.76 9.15
CA LYS A 43 -13.24 -15.31 8.45
C LYS A 43 -13.57 -13.83 8.70
N MET A 44 -12.54 -12.98 8.69
CA MET A 44 -12.69 -11.56 8.99
C MET A 44 -13.20 -10.74 7.79
N TYR A 45 -13.33 -11.33 6.61
CA TYR A 45 -13.88 -10.68 5.43
C TYR A 45 -14.48 -11.71 4.46
N LYS A 46 -15.34 -11.22 3.57
CA LYS A 46 -15.79 -11.94 2.36
C LYS A 46 -14.84 -11.70 1.20
N GLU A 47 -14.48 -10.43 0.98
CA GLU A 47 -13.61 -9.93 -0.08
C GLU A 47 -12.79 -8.75 0.47
N LEU A 48 -11.50 -8.66 0.12
CA LEU A 48 -10.64 -7.54 0.51
C LEU A 48 -9.92 -6.96 -0.70
N VAL A 49 -9.91 -5.64 -0.82
CA VAL A 49 -9.10 -4.90 -1.79
C VAL A 49 -8.00 -4.15 -1.04
N PHE A 50 -6.77 -4.23 -1.54
CA PHE A 50 -5.60 -3.57 -0.94
C PHE A 50 -4.92 -2.68 -1.98
N TYR A 51 -4.87 -1.37 -1.73
CA TYR A 51 -4.09 -0.42 -2.50
C TYR A 51 -2.82 -0.09 -1.71
N LEU A 52 -1.66 -0.22 -2.37
CA LEU A 52 -0.36 0.04 -1.76
C LEU A 52 0.47 1.01 -2.60
N GLU A 53 0.57 2.24 -2.13
CA GLU A 53 1.52 3.24 -2.59
C GLU A 53 2.81 3.14 -1.76
N ALA A 54 3.88 2.73 -2.43
CA ALA A 54 5.26 2.71 -1.94
C ALA A 54 6.23 2.32 -3.08
N CYS A 55 7.50 2.71 -2.94
CA CYS A 55 8.58 2.16 -3.76
C CYS A 55 8.68 0.65 -3.59
N GLU A 56 8.94 -0.05 -4.70
CA GLU A 56 9.03 -1.51 -4.77
C GLU A 56 7.81 -2.26 -4.17
N SER A 57 6.64 -1.61 -4.09
CA SER A 57 5.42 -2.11 -3.44
C SER A 57 4.96 -3.47 -3.96
N GLY A 58 5.20 -3.79 -5.24
CA GLY A 58 4.94 -5.11 -5.80
C GLY A 58 5.66 -6.26 -5.08
N SER A 59 6.80 -5.99 -4.42
CA SER A 59 7.52 -6.99 -3.63
C SER A 59 6.72 -7.51 -2.43
N MET A 60 5.87 -6.66 -1.84
CA MET A 60 5.12 -6.96 -0.61
C MET A 60 4.12 -8.12 -0.77
N PHE A 61 3.69 -8.41 -2.00
CA PHE A 61 2.65 -9.41 -2.27
C PHE A 61 3.13 -10.60 -3.11
N LEU A 62 4.42 -10.75 -3.40
CA LEU A 62 4.96 -11.86 -4.21
C LEU A 62 4.62 -13.25 -3.66
N LYS A 63 4.33 -13.35 -2.36
CA LYS A 63 3.95 -14.60 -1.66
C LYS A 63 2.51 -14.60 -1.18
N LEU A 64 1.68 -13.64 -1.62
CA LEU A 64 0.27 -13.61 -1.28
C LEU A 64 -0.44 -14.79 -1.96
N PRO A 65 -1.17 -15.65 -1.23
CA PRO A 65 -1.94 -16.72 -1.84
C PRO A 65 -3.06 -16.18 -2.73
N GLU A 66 -3.36 -16.87 -3.83
CA GLU A 66 -4.40 -16.44 -4.78
C GLU A 66 -5.82 -16.82 -4.32
N ASP A 67 -5.96 -17.78 -3.40
CA ASP A 67 -7.24 -18.39 -2.99
C ASP A 67 -7.89 -17.72 -1.77
N ILE A 68 -7.28 -16.67 -1.20
CA ILE A 68 -7.76 -16.02 0.03
C ILE A 68 -8.70 -14.84 -0.19
N LYS A 69 -9.17 -14.57 -1.41
CA LYS A 69 -10.14 -13.49 -1.75
C LYS A 69 -9.64 -12.08 -1.46
N ILE A 70 -8.35 -11.87 -1.72
CA ILE A 70 -7.70 -10.55 -1.70
C ILE A 70 -7.34 -10.14 -3.12
N TYR A 71 -7.66 -8.91 -3.49
CA TYR A 71 -7.17 -8.26 -4.70
C TYR A 71 -6.27 -7.08 -4.31
N ALA A 72 -4.99 -7.18 -4.62
CA ALA A 72 -4.01 -6.14 -4.31
C ALA A 72 -3.55 -5.44 -5.59
N THR A 73 -3.41 -4.12 -5.53
CA THR A 73 -2.77 -3.31 -6.57
C THR A 73 -1.69 -2.47 -5.92
N THR A 74 -0.59 -2.29 -6.65
CA THR A 74 0.62 -1.63 -6.15
C THR A 74 1.02 -0.51 -7.09
N ALA A 75 1.54 0.59 -6.54
CA ALA A 75 2.02 1.72 -7.33
C ALA A 75 3.18 1.36 -8.25
N ALA A 76 3.98 0.37 -7.85
CA ALA A 76 5.20 -0.04 -8.52
C ALA A 76 5.34 -1.57 -8.53
N ASN A 77 6.10 -2.13 -9.48
CA ASN A 77 6.56 -3.51 -9.43
C ASN A 77 7.63 -3.72 -8.34
N ALA A 78 8.13 -4.95 -8.18
CA ALA A 78 9.07 -5.31 -7.10
C ALA A 78 10.49 -4.71 -7.22
N LYS A 79 10.78 -3.92 -8.26
CA LYS A 79 12.12 -3.42 -8.58
C LYS A 79 12.16 -1.95 -9.01
N GLU A 80 11.01 -1.28 -9.02
CA GLU A 80 10.93 0.12 -9.42
C GLU A 80 10.37 0.98 -8.29
N SER A 81 10.74 2.25 -8.31
CA SER A 81 10.24 3.23 -7.36
C SER A 81 8.86 3.75 -7.77
N SER A 82 8.08 4.17 -6.79
CA SER A 82 6.91 5.00 -7.03
C SER A 82 7.29 6.48 -7.02
N TRP A 83 6.33 7.37 -7.28
CA TRP A 83 6.61 8.78 -7.56
C TRP A 83 5.63 9.71 -6.85
N GLY A 84 6.17 10.75 -6.20
CA GLY A 84 5.39 11.89 -5.77
C GLY A 84 4.79 12.66 -6.96
N THR A 85 3.65 13.30 -6.76
CA THR A 85 3.00 14.19 -7.72
C THR A 85 2.67 15.54 -7.08
N TYR A 86 2.31 16.52 -7.91
CA TYR A 86 2.07 17.91 -7.49
C TYR A 86 3.26 18.52 -6.73
N CYS A 87 4.47 18.15 -7.15
CA CYS A 87 5.73 18.74 -6.70
C CYS A 87 5.99 20.08 -7.40
N MET A 88 7.04 20.82 -6.98
CA MET A 88 7.44 22.05 -7.67
C MET A 88 7.55 21.85 -9.20
N PRO A 89 6.97 22.74 -10.03
CA PRO A 89 6.30 24.01 -9.71
C PRO A 89 4.80 23.92 -9.44
N HIS A 90 4.23 22.72 -9.35
CA HIS A 90 2.82 22.44 -9.15
C HIS A 90 2.41 22.34 -7.67
N ASP A 91 3.33 22.64 -6.74
CA ASP A 91 3.13 22.64 -5.29
C ASP A 91 2.39 23.90 -4.78
N VAL A 92 1.49 24.45 -5.58
CA VAL A 92 0.83 25.74 -5.30
C VAL A 92 -0.61 25.52 -4.89
N VAL A 93 -0.94 25.96 -3.67
CA VAL A 93 -2.32 25.98 -3.14
C VAL A 93 -2.68 27.43 -2.83
N ASP A 94 -3.79 27.91 -3.38
CA ASP A 94 -4.25 29.31 -3.23
C ASP A 94 -3.17 30.36 -3.55
N GLY A 95 -2.41 30.11 -4.62
CA GLY A 95 -1.34 31.01 -5.09
C GLY A 95 -0.07 31.01 -4.21
N LYS A 96 0.00 30.16 -3.18
CA LYS A 96 1.17 30.02 -2.30
C LYS A 96 1.88 28.68 -2.56
N ARG A 97 3.20 28.73 -2.68
CA ARG A 97 4.04 27.51 -2.72
C ARG A 97 4.07 26.86 -1.35
N ILE A 98 3.84 25.56 -1.31
CA ILE A 98 3.89 24.75 -0.09
C ILE A 98 5.32 24.28 0.20
N GLY A 99 6.17 24.13 -0.83
CA GLY A 99 7.56 23.69 -0.67
C GLY A 99 7.72 22.18 -0.48
N SER A 100 6.70 21.40 -0.83
CA SER A 100 6.68 19.94 -0.80
C SER A 100 5.78 19.42 -1.93
N CYS A 101 5.99 18.19 -2.37
CA CYS A 101 4.98 17.46 -3.14
C CYS A 101 3.69 17.34 -2.32
N LEU A 102 2.53 17.39 -2.98
CA LEU A 102 1.22 17.41 -2.33
C LEU A 102 0.47 16.07 -2.41
N GLY A 103 1.03 15.09 -3.12
CA GLY A 103 0.50 13.73 -3.17
C GLY A 103 1.46 12.78 -3.85
N ASP A 104 0.98 11.57 -4.11
CA ASP A 104 1.69 10.49 -4.78
C ASP A 104 0.94 10.06 -6.04
N LEU A 105 1.66 9.75 -7.11
CA LEU A 105 1.11 9.68 -8.46
C LEU A 105 0.08 8.56 -8.66
N TYR A 106 0.22 7.45 -7.95
CA TYR A 106 -0.74 6.34 -8.01
C TYR A 106 -1.95 6.55 -7.07
N SER A 107 -1.79 7.37 -6.02
CA SER A 107 -2.77 7.55 -4.95
C SER A 107 -4.01 8.38 -5.35
#